data_AF-Q12Q54-F1
#
_entry.id   AF-Q12Q54-F1
#
_cell.length_a   1.000
_cell.length_b   1.000
_cell.length_c   1.000
_cell.angle_alpha   90.00
_cell.angle_beta   90.00
_cell.angle_gamma   90.00
#
_symmetry.space_group_name_H-M   'P 1'
#
loop_
_entity.id
_entity.type
_entity.pdbx_description
1 polymer ?
#
loop_
_entity_poly.entity_id
_entity_poly.type
_entity_poly.pdbx_seq_one_letter_code
_entity_poly.pdbx_strand_id
1 'polypeptide(L)'
;MVSPDEIKAITETIKLLSDMAASKPNEWLPVYAALGGAVAGGLVSFFPTYFLERRRERNFSKKIESCLIAEISALIEIINQRGYLCSIKKAAEELKNQPEGTTYSFVVSVPDHYSRVYQENCMHVGVIEKTMAHDIVVFHQLIDAIVQDIKPGGIVSSGATIEAFKEMDIIFSKAISIGTKLTKAHN
;
A
#
# COMPACT_ATOMS: atom_id res chain seq x y z
N MET A 1 31.31 8.08 -13.45
CA MET A 1 32.46 8.68 -14.17
C MET A 1 32.01 10.08 -14.56
N VAL A 2 32.74 11.10 -14.10
CA VAL A 2 32.45 12.51 -14.40
C VAL A 2 32.78 12.75 -15.88
N SER A 3 31.86 13.39 -16.61
CA SER A 3 32.00 13.63 -18.05
C SER A 3 33.10 14.67 -18.33
N PRO A 4 33.86 14.58 -19.44
CA PRO A 4 34.85 15.59 -19.82
C PRO A 4 34.30 17.02 -19.84
N ASP A 5 33.02 17.18 -20.15
CA ASP A 5 32.32 18.47 -20.16
C ASP A 5 32.11 19.05 -18.75
N GLU A 6 31.91 18.20 -17.74
CA GLU A 6 31.76 18.61 -16.33
C GLU A 6 33.11 19.11 -15.77
N ILE A 7 34.22 18.48 -16.16
CA ILE A 7 35.57 18.90 -15.76
C ILE A 7 35.90 20.27 -16.36
N LYS A 8 35.51 20.50 -17.62
CA LYS A 8 35.74 21.78 -18.30
C LYS A 8 34.94 22.92 -17.63
N ALA A 9 33.67 22.67 -17.30
CA ALA A 9 32.83 23.63 -16.59
C ALA A 9 33.43 23.99 -15.21
N ILE A 10 33.89 23.00 -14.44
CA ILE A 10 34.54 23.23 -13.14
C ILE A 10 35.82 24.08 -13.29
N THR A 11 36.63 23.80 -14.32
CA THR A 11 37.89 24.50 -14.54
C THR A 11 37.68 25.96 -14.96
N GLU A 12 36.69 26.22 -15.81
CA GLU A 12 36.27 27.58 -16.19
C GLU A 12 35.73 28.36 -14.99
N THR A 13 34.99 27.69 -14.09
CA THR A 13 34.47 28.29 -12.86
C THR A 13 35.60 28.67 -11.90
N ILE A 14 36.59 27.79 -11.73
CA ILE A 14 37.78 28.06 -10.89
C ILE A 14 38.60 29.23 -11.43
N LYS A 15 38.76 29.30 -12.76
CA LYS A 15 39.52 30.37 -13.40
C LYS A 15 38.82 31.73 -13.25
N LEU A 16 37.50 31.75 -13.41
CA LEU A 16 36.69 32.96 -13.21
C LEU A 16 36.75 33.45 -11.74
N LEU A 17 36.75 32.52 -10.78
CA LEU A 17 36.95 32.84 -9.36
C LEU A 17 38.35 33.41 -9.06
N SER A 18 39.39 32.87 -9.70
CA SER A 18 40.77 33.33 -9.56
C SER A 18 40.97 34.74 -10.12
N ASP A 19 40.39 35.03 -11.28
CA ASP A 19 40.51 36.33 -11.93
C ASP A 19 39.73 37.42 -11.19
N MET A 20 38.61 37.07 -10.55
CA MET A 20 37.86 37.98 -9.68
C MET A 20 38.64 38.36 -8.41
N ALA A 21 39.41 37.43 -7.85
CA ALA A 21 40.19 37.64 -6.62
C ALA A 21 41.40 38.57 -6.82
N ALA A 22 41.87 38.75 -8.06
CA ALA A 22 43.06 39.56 -8.38
C ALA A 22 42.77 41.06 -8.65
N SER A 23 41.50 41.49 -8.64
CA SER A 23 41.12 42.89 -8.93
C SER A 23 40.99 43.76 -7.66
N LYS A 24 41.44 45.02 -7.72
CA LYS A 24 41.47 46.05 -6.64
C LYS A 24 40.13 46.15 -5.85
N PRO A 25 40.13 46.63 -4.58
CA PRO A 25 38.93 46.65 -3.73
C PRO A 25 37.81 47.43 -4.40
N ASN A 26 36.86 46.69 -4.96
CA ASN A 26 35.74 47.21 -5.73
C ASN A 26 34.54 47.30 -4.78
N GLU A 27 33.90 48.47 -4.67
CA GLU A 27 32.75 48.70 -3.78
C GLU A 27 31.55 47.77 -4.08
N TRP A 28 31.58 47.11 -5.24
CA TRP A 28 30.60 46.12 -5.68
C TRP A 28 30.92 44.68 -5.25
N LEU A 29 32.12 44.40 -4.77
CA LEU A 29 32.51 43.06 -4.28
C LEU A 29 31.61 42.54 -3.15
N PRO A 30 31.22 43.37 -2.14
CA PRO A 30 30.24 42.97 -1.13
C PRO A 30 28.86 42.68 -1.71
N VAL A 31 28.45 43.42 -2.75
CA VAL A 31 27.15 43.24 -3.43
C VAL A 31 27.14 41.93 -4.21
N TYR A 32 28.21 41.62 -4.96
CA TYR A 32 28.35 40.33 -5.66
C TYR A 32 28.48 39.15 -4.68
N ALA A 33 29.18 39.32 -3.56
CA ALA A 33 29.28 38.30 -2.53
C ALA A 33 27.92 38.04 -1.85
N ALA A 34 27.13 39.09 -1.58
CA ALA A 34 25.79 38.96 -1.01
C ALA A 34 24.81 38.30 -2.00
N LEU A 35 24.81 38.71 -3.28
CA LEU A 35 24.00 38.09 -4.33
C LEU A 35 24.42 36.64 -4.59
N GLY A 36 25.72 36.38 -4.70
CA GLY A 36 26.27 35.03 -4.89
C GLY A 36 25.96 34.13 -3.70
N GLY A 37 26.08 34.64 -2.47
CA GLY A 37 25.73 33.93 -1.24
C GLY A 37 24.24 33.63 -1.13
N ALA A 38 23.37 34.56 -1.54
CA ALA A 38 21.92 34.34 -1.54
C ALA A 38 21.49 33.30 -2.58
N VAL A 39 22.07 33.34 -3.80
CA VAL A 39 21.80 32.34 -4.85
C VAL A 39 22.35 30.97 -4.44
N ALA A 40 23.59 30.89 -3.96
CA ALA A 40 24.18 29.65 -3.51
C ALA A 40 23.42 29.06 -2.30
N GLY A 41 23.05 29.89 -1.32
CA GLY A 41 22.23 29.48 -0.18
C GLY A 41 20.84 28.99 -0.59
N GLY A 42 20.20 29.69 -1.53
CA GLY A 42 18.93 29.26 -2.12
C GLY A 42 19.02 27.89 -2.80
N LEU A 43 20.03 27.67 -3.65
CA LEU A 43 20.24 26.39 -4.34
C LEU A 43 20.58 25.25 -3.37
N VAL A 44 21.44 25.50 -2.39
CA VAL A 44 21.81 24.52 -1.36
C VAL A 44 20.63 24.16 -0.46
N SER A 45 19.67 25.06 -0.25
CA SER A 45 18.46 24.75 0.51
C SER A 45 17.39 24.03 -0.32
N PHE A 46 17.27 24.34 -1.62
CA PHE A 46 16.22 23.82 -2.49
C PHE A 46 16.46 22.37 -2.93
N PHE A 47 17.64 22.05 -3.47
CA PHE A 47 17.90 20.73 -4.06
C PHE A 47 17.84 19.56 -3.06
N PRO A 48 18.46 19.65 -1.87
CA PRO A 48 18.38 18.58 -0.87
C PRO A 48 16.96 18.39 -0.35
N THR A 49 16.22 19.48 -0.13
CA THR A 49 14.84 19.44 0.36
C THR A 49 13.93 18.75 -0.64
N TYR A 50 14.00 19.15 -1.91
CA TYR A 50 13.23 18.53 -2.99
C TYR A 50 13.53 17.02 -3.13
N PHE A 51 14.81 16.65 -3.11
CA PHE A 51 15.22 15.25 -3.20
C PHE A 51 14.76 14.42 -1.99
N LEU A 52 14.88 14.99 -0.79
CA LEU A 52 14.48 14.34 0.46
C LEU A 52 12.97 14.15 0.55
N GLU A 53 12.18 15.14 0.12
CA GLU A 53 10.72 15.07 0.08
C GLU A 53 10.24 13.97 -0.87
N ARG A 54 10.77 13.93 -2.09
CA ARG A 54 10.43 12.87 -3.06
C ARG A 54 10.83 11.48 -2.59
N ARG A 55 11.95 11.37 -1.85
CA ARG A 55 12.36 10.10 -1.21
C ARG A 55 11.43 9.73 -0.06
N ARG A 56 10.98 10.71 0.73
CA ARG A 56 10.03 10.53 1.83
C ARG A 56 8.69 10.02 1.29
N GLU A 57 8.14 10.62 0.23
CA GLU A 57 6.91 10.16 -0.41
C GLU A 57 7.00 8.70 -0.88
N ARG A 58 8.08 8.36 -1.59
CA ARG A 58 8.30 6.98 -2.05
C ARG A 58 8.43 5.99 -0.89
N ASN A 59 9.16 6.37 0.15
CA ASN A 59 9.31 5.52 1.33
C ASN A 59 7.98 5.38 2.09
N PHE A 60 7.18 6.44 2.13
CA PHE A 60 5.85 6.41 2.75
C PHE A 60 4.93 5.46 1.99
N SER A 61 4.82 5.61 0.67
CA SER A 61 4.07 4.70 -0.22
C SER A 61 4.45 3.24 0.00
N LYS A 62 5.76 2.92 -0.02
CA LYS A 62 6.26 1.55 0.23
C LYS A 62 5.90 1.01 1.61
N LYS A 63 5.96 1.84 2.65
CA LYS A 63 5.62 1.42 4.02
C LYS A 63 4.14 1.07 4.14
N ILE A 64 3.27 1.90 3.56
CA ILE A 64 1.82 1.67 3.52
C ILE A 64 1.52 0.39 2.72
N GLU A 65 2.14 0.21 1.56
CA GLU A 65 1.97 -1.00 0.77
C GLU A 65 2.40 -2.25 1.56
N SER A 66 3.61 -2.26 2.13
CA SER A 66 4.12 -3.41 2.87
C SER A 66 3.27 -3.76 4.10
N CYS A 67 2.75 -2.78 4.85
CA CYS A 67 1.92 -3.09 6.02
C CYS A 67 0.57 -3.71 5.62
N LEU A 68 -0.06 -3.19 4.55
CA LEU A 68 -1.32 -3.72 4.03
C LEU A 68 -1.15 -5.14 3.47
N ILE A 69 -0.07 -5.38 2.70
CA ILE A 69 0.23 -6.72 2.18
C ILE A 69 0.53 -7.70 3.31
N ALA A 70 1.23 -7.27 4.36
CA ALA A 70 1.49 -8.12 5.52
C ALA A 70 0.19 -8.54 6.24
N GLU A 71 -0.77 -7.62 6.41
CA GLU A 71 -2.08 -7.96 6.99
C GLU A 71 -2.85 -8.93 6.09
N ILE A 72 -2.91 -8.67 4.78
CA ILE A 72 -3.55 -9.57 3.81
C ILE A 72 -2.93 -10.97 3.85
N SER A 73 -1.60 -11.06 3.91
CA SER A 73 -0.89 -12.34 4.03
C SER A 73 -1.27 -13.08 5.30
N ALA A 74 -1.34 -12.38 6.44
CA ALA A 74 -1.73 -12.98 7.71
C ALA A 74 -3.19 -13.47 7.69
N LEU A 75 -4.10 -12.70 7.08
CA LEU A 75 -5.50 -13.10 6.93
C LEU A 75 -5.63 -14.37 6.07
N ILE A 76 -4.95 -14.42 4.91
CA ILE A 76 -4.95 -15.60 4.04
C ILE A 76 -4.42 -16.83 4.78
N GLU A 77 -3.32 -16.67 5.51
CA GLU A 77 -2.74 -17.76 6.29
C GLU A 77 -3.73 -18.29 7.33
N ILE A 78 -4.40 -17.41 8.07
CA ILE A 78 -5.43 -17.81 9.05
C ILE A 78 -6.60 -18.52 8.35
N ILE A 79 -7.09 -17.97 7.23
CA ILE A 79 -8.19 -18.55 6.45
C ILE A 79 -7.84 -19.98 6.00
N ASN A 80 -6.61 -20.17 5.52
CA ASN A 80 -6.11 -21.46 5.05
C ASN A 80 -5.94 -22.44 6.21
N GLN A 81 -5.26 -22.04 7.28
CA GLN A 81 -5.01 -22.89 8.45
C GLN A 81 -6.31 -23.35 9.12
N ARG A 82 -7.32 -22.47 9.19
CA ARG A 82 -8.62 -22.81 9.77
C ARG A 82 -9.57 -23.50 8.78
N GLY A 83 -9.21 -23.59 7.51
CA GLY A 83 -9.98 -24.29 6.50
C GLY A 83 -11.35 -23.67 6.21
N TYR A 84 -11.52 -22.36 6.38
CA TYR A 84 -12.86 -21.73 6.30
C TYR A 84 -13.55 -21.92 4.96
N LEU A 85 -12.81 -21.76 3.85
CA LEU A 85 -13.35 -22.00 2.52
C LEU A 85 -13.78 -23.47 2.34
N CYS A 86 -13.01 -24.40 2.90
CA CYS A 86 -13.33 -25.82 2.83
C CYS A 86 -14.63 -26.12 3.61
N SER A 87 -14.81 -25.53 4.79
CA SER A 87 -16.05 -25.68 5.57
C SER A 87 -17.27 -25.13 4.84
N ILE A 88 -17.16 -23.99 4.17
CA ILE A 88 -18.25 -23.41 3.36
C ILE A 88 -18.63 -24.33 2.19
N LYS A 89 -17.63 -24.88 1.49
CA LYS A 89 -17.86 -25.85 0.41
C LYS A 89 -18.55 -27.12 0.92
N LYS A 90 -18.10 -27.65 2.07
CA LYS A 90 -18.72 -28.82 2.70
C LYS A 90 -20.17 -28.56 3.09
N ALA A 91 -20.49 -27.38 3.65
CA ALA A 91 -21.86 -27.02 3.98
C ALA A 91 -22.77 -27.00 2.72
N ALA A 92 -22.28 -26.46 1.61
CA ALA A 92 -23.01 -26.50 0.33
C ALA A 92 -23.21 -27.94 -0.19
N GLU A 93 -22.22 -28.80 -0.04
CA GLU A 93 -22.30 -30.22 -0.43
C GLU A 93 -23.28 -31.00 0.44
N GLU A 94 -23.27 -30.78 1.76
CA GLU A 94 -24.20 -31.40 2.70
C GLU A 94 -25.66 -31.04 2.39
N LEU A 95 -25.92 -29.77 2.06
CA LEU A 95 -27.26 -29.29 1.68
C LEU A 95 -27.73 -29.82 0.31
N LYS A 96 -26.82 -30.23 -0.58
CA LYS A 96 -27.18 -30.68 -1.94
C LYS A 96 -28.07 -31.91 -1.96
N ASN A 97 -27.94 -32.78 -0.97
CA ASN A 97 -28.71 -34.02 -0.86
C ASN A 97 -29.91 -33.90 0.10
N GLN A 98 -30.17 -32.69 0.62
CA GLN A 98 -31.26 -32.44 1.55
C GLN A 98 -32.51 -31.94 0.82
N PRO A 99 -33.70 -32.08 1.43
CA PRO A 99 -34.92 -31.48 0.91
C PRO A 99 -34.78 -29.96 0.71
N GLU A 100 -35.47 -29.44 -0.30
CA GLU A 100 -35.52 -28.00 -0.57
C GLU A 100 -36.01 -27.23 0.66
N GLY A 101 -35.36 -26.10 0.96
CA GLY A 101 -35.64 -25.30 2.17
C GLY A 101 -34.90 -25.75 3.43
N THR A 102 -34.12 -26.84 3.37
CA THR A 102 -33.19 -27.18 4.46
C THR A 102 -32.13 -26.09 4.60
N THR A 103 -31.88 -25.67 5.83
CA THR A 103 -30.88 -24.64 6.15
C THR A 103 -29.74 -25.21 6.97
N TYR A 104 -28.56 -24.64 6.82
CA TYR A 104 -27.37 -24.95 7.60
C TYR A 104 -26.83 -23.69 8.25
N SER A 105 -26.49 -23.76 9.54
CA SER A 105 -25.90 -22.63 10.26
C SER A 105 -24.38 -22.77 10.27
N PHE A 106 -23.69 -21.71 9.85
CA PHE A 106 -22.24 -21.60 9.96
C PHE A 106 -21.88 -20.30 10.67
N VAL A 107 -21.25 -20.42 11.84
CA VAL A 107 -20.93 -19.29 12.72
C VAL A 107 -19.43 -19.25 13.01
N VAL A 108 -18.82 -18.09 12.82
CA VAL A 108 -17.43 -17.86 13.19
C VAL A 108 -17.34 -16.58 14.02
N SER A 109 -16.69 -16.66 15.19
CA SER A 109 -16.34 -15.48 15.96
C SER A 109 -15.08 -14.84 15.38
N VAL A 110 -15.27 -13.75 14.63
CA VAL A 110 -14.19 -12.94 14.07
C VAL A 110 -14.03 -11.69 14.96
N PRO A 111 -12.81 -11.36 15.43
CA PRO A 111 -12.60 -10.14 16.20
C PRO A 111 -12.87 -8.89 15.35
N ASP A 112 -13.49 -7.86 15.94
CA ASP A 112 -13.79 -6.59 15.24
C ASP A 112 -12.55 -5.91 14.63
N HIS A 113 -11.38 -6.19 15.20
CA HIS A 113 -10.10 -5.62 14.81
C HIS A 113 -9.28 -6.51 13.86
N TYR A 114 -9.89 -7.46 13.15
CA TYR A 114 -9.18 -8.35 12.23
C TYR A 114 -8.48 -7.62 11.07
N SER A 115 -8.93 -6.41 10.71
CA SER A 115 -8.41 -5.56 9.63
C SER A 115 -7.85 -4.23 10.14
N ARG A 116 -7.26 -4.23 11.35
CA ARG A 116 -6.81 -3.01 12.04
C ARG A 116 -5.80 -2.22 11.20
N VAL A 117 -4.85 -2.89 10.54
CA VAL A 117 -3.83 -2.20 9.73
C VAL A 117 -4.49 -1.52 8.54
N TYR A 118 -5.40 -2.18 7.84
CA TYR A 118 -6.17 -1.57 6.76
C TYR A 118 -7.00 -0.39 7.25
N GLN A 119 -7.72 -0.52 8.36
CA GLN A 119 -8.54 0.57 8.91
C GLN A 119 -7.70 1.80 9.26
N GLU A 120 -6.53 1.62 9.87
CA GLU A 120 -5.62 2.71 10.25
C GLU A 120 -4.97 3.39 9.03
N ASN A 121 -4.83 2.68 7.90
CA ASN A 121 -4.09 3.17 6.73
C ASN A 121 -4.98 3.42 5.50
N CYS A 122 -6.29 3.21 5.58
CA CYS A 122 -7.20 3.30 4.42
C CYS A 122 -7.20 4.69 3.76
N MET A 123 -7.05 5.75 4.55
CA MET A 123 -6.96 7.13 4.05
C MET A 123 -5.69 7.41 3.23
N HIS A 124 -4.69 6.54 3.34
CA HIS A 124 -3.42 6.66 2.63
C HIS A 124 -3.31 5.72 1.43
N VAL A 125 -4.34 4.91 1.14
CA VAL A 125 -4.32 3.96 0.02
C VAL A 125 -4.06 4.65 -1.33
N GLY A 126 -4.44 5.92 -1.47
CA GLY A 126 -4.17 6.72 -2.68
C GLY A 126 -2.68 7.00 -2.96
N VAL A 127 -1.77 6.76 -2.01
CA VAL A 127 -0.32 6.92 -2.24
C VAL A 127 0.34 5.67 -2.83
N ILE A 128 -0.39 4.55 -2.93
CA ILE A 128 0.09 3.28 -3.48
C ILE A 128 -0.14 3.25 -4.99
N GLU A 129 0.53 2.35 -5.71
CA GLU A 129 0.22 2.06 -7.12
C GLU A 129 -1.27 1.72 -7.29
N LYS A 130 -1.88 2.25 -8.36
CA LYS A 130 -3.34 2.24 -8.58
C LYS A 130 -3.94 0.83 -8.59
N THR A 131 -3.32 -0.12 -9.30
CA THR A 131 -3.85 -1.48 -9.39
C THR A 131 -3.73 -2.23 -8.06
N MET A 132 -2.62 -2.02 -7.34
CA MET A 132 -2.40 -2.55 -6.00
C MET A 132 -3.43 -1.99 -5.00
N ALA A 133 -3.63 -0.68 -5.00
CA ALA A 133 -4.61 0.01 -4.16
C ALA A 133 -6.03 -0.52 -4.40
N HIS A 134 -6.44 -0.69 -5.67
CA HIS A 134 -7.72 -1.28 -6.03
C HIS A 134 -7.89 -2.69 -5.45
N ASP A 135 -6.92 -3.56 -5.69
CA ASP A 135 -7.00 -4.96 -5.27
C ASP A 135 -7.00 -5.11 -3.74
N ILE A 136 -6.25 -4.27 -3.00
CA ILE A 136 -6.27 -4.22 -1.53
C ILE A 136 -7.66 -3.85 -1.02
N VAL A 137 -8.28 -2.81 -1.58
CA VAL A 137 -9.62 -2.37 -1.15
C VAL A 137 -10.65 -3.47 -1.45
N VAL A 138 -10.64 -4.01 -2.67
CA VAL A 138 -11.57 -5.07 -3.07
C VAL A 138 -11.42 -6.31 -2.17
N PHE A 139 -10.18 -6.71 -1.85
CA PHE A 139 -9.94 -7.81 -0.91
C PHE A 139 -10.63 -7.57 0.44
N HIS A 140 -10.40 -6.41 1.06
CA HIS A 140 -10.96 -6.12 2.38
C HIS A 140 -12.49 -6.02 2.37
N GLN A 141 -13.08 -5.45 1.30
CA GLN A 141 -14.53 -5.37 1.17
C GLN A 141 -15.17 -6.76 1.00
N LEU A 142 -14.55 -7.65 0.23
CA LEU A 142 -15.03 -9.03 0.08
C LEU A 142 -14.93 -9.80 1.40
N ILE A 143 -13.82 -9.65 2.13
CA ILE A 143 -13.67 -10.28 3.45
C ILE A 143 -14.68 -9.71 4.45
N ASP A 144 -14.90 -8.40 4.48
CA ASP A 144 -15.88 -7.80 5.38
C ASP A 144 -17.30 -8.32 5.11
N ALA A 145 -17.72 -8.40 3.84
CA ALA A 145 -19.01 -9.00 3.48
C ALA A 145 -19.17 -10.43 4.04
N ILE A 146 -18.15 -11.27 3.89
CA ILE A 146 -18.17 -12.65 4.44
C ILE A 146 -18.23 -12.63 5.96
N VAL A 147 -17.46 -11.77 6.62
CA VAL A 147 -17.47 -11.64 8.08
C VAL A 147 -18.85 -11.21 8.58
N GLN A 148 -19.52 -10.27 7.90
CA GLN A 148 -20.89 -9.85 8.24
C GLN A 148 -21.90 -10.98 8.14
N ASP A 149 -21.73 -11.90 7.19
CA ASP A 149 -22.65 -13.01 6.98
C ASP A 149 -22.48 -14.14 8.01
N ILE A 150 -21.23 -14.43 8.42
CA ILE A 150 -20.89 -15.56 9.31
C ILE A 150 -20.76 -15.19 10.79
N LYS A 151 -20.69 -13.90 11.13
CA LYS A 151 -20.65 -13.47 12.53
C LYS A 151 -21.93 -13.87 13.26
N PRO A 152 -21.91 -13.96 14.61
CA PRO A 152 -23.14 -14.17 15.38
C PRO A 152 -24.24 -13.15 15.01
N GLY A 153 -25.40 -13.65 14.60
CA GLY A 153 -26.52 -12.82 14.13
C GLY A 153 -26.48 -12.42 12.65
N GLY A 154 -25.46 -12.85 11.90
CA GLY A 154 -25.40 -12.73 10.44
C GLY A 154 -26.34 -13.69 9.72
N ILE A 155 -26.52 -13.47 8.40
CA ILE A 155 -27.46 -14.22 7.55
C ILE A 155 -27.16 -15.72 7.57
N VAL A 156 -25.89 -16.09 7.38
CA VAL A 156 -25.47 -17.50 7.37
C VAL A 156 -25.42 -18.11 8.77
N SER A 157 -25.19 -17.27 9.79
CA SER A 157 -25.21 -17.73 11.17
C SER A 157 -26.59 -18.19 11.65
N SER A 158 -27.66 -17.64 11.07
CA SER A 158 -29.05 -17.92 11.46
C SER A 158 -29.66 -19.13 10.74
N GLY A 159 -28.90 -19.76 9.83
CA GLY A 159 -29.37 -20.82 8.95
C GLY A 159 -29.53 -20.30 7.52
N ALA A 160 -28.68 -20.78 6.62
CA ALA A 160 -28.64 -20.38 5.22
C ALA A 160 -28.98 -21.55 4.27
N THR A 161 -29.53 -21.22 3.11
CA THR A 161 -29.80 -22.18 2.05
C THR A 161 -28.54 -22.52 1.25
N ILE A 162 -28.62 -23.53 0.40
CA ILE A 162 -27.51 -23.91 -0.48
C ILE A 162 -27.08 -22.79 -1.43
N GLU A 163 -28.01 -21.95 -1.88
CA GLU A 163 -27.74 -20.78 -2.73
C GLU A 163 -26.84 -19.78 -2.00
N ALA A 164 -27.16 -19.47 -0.74
CA ALA A 164 -26.36 -18.56 0.06
C ALA A 164 -24.93 -19.09 0.29
N PHE A 165 -24.76 -20.39 0.54
CA PHE A 165 -23.42 -21.00 0.64
C PHE A 165 -22.65 -20.97 -0.68
N LYS A 166 -23.32 -21.16 -1.82
CA LYS A 166 -22.68 -21.04 -3.15
C LYS A 166 -22.24 -19.62 -3.45
N GLU A 167 -23.07 -18.62 -3.15
CA GLU A 167 -22.71 -17.21 -3.30
C GLU A 167 -21.52 -16.85 -2.40
N MET A 168 -21.55 -17.29 -1.15
CA MET A 168 -20.45 -17.11 -0.21
C MET A 168 -19.15 -17.77 -0.71
N ASP A 169 -19.21 -19.00 -1.26
CA ASP A 169 -18.04 -19.66 -1.86
C ASP A 169 -17.45 -18.83 -3.01
N ILE A 170 -18.28 -18.26 -3.88
CA ILE A 170 -17.84 -17.41 -5.00
C ILE A 170 -17.12 -16.16 -4.47
N ILE A 171 -17.74 -15.45 -3.53
CA ILE A 171 -17.18 -14.21 -2.94
C ILE A 171 -15.87 -14.52 -2.21
N PHE A 172 -15.83 -15.60 -1.43
CA PHE A 172 -14.66 -15.96 -0.63
C PHE A 172 -13.52 -16.48 -1.50
N SER A 173 -13.81 -17.32 -2.48
CA SER A 173 -12.83 -17.77 -3.47
C SER A 173 -12.22 -16.59 -4.23
N LYS A 174 -13.03 -15.58 -4.58
CA LYS A 174 -12.54 -14.35 -5.21
C LYS A 174 -11.62 -13.55 -4.27
N ALA A 175 -12.01 -13.38 -3.01
CA ALA A 175 -11.18 -12.70 -2.00
C ALA A 175 -9.81 -13.39 -1.85
N ILE A 176 -9.80 -14.72 -1.68
CA ILE A 176 -8.57 -15.51 -1.55
C ILE A 176 -7.70 -15.40 -2.80
N SER A 177 -8.30 -15.42 -3.99
CA SER A 177 -7.58 -15.27 -5.26
C SER A 177 -6.87 -13.91 -5.35
N ILE A 178 -7.57 -12.81 -5.05
CA ILE A 178 -7.01 -11.46 -5.03
C ILE A 178 -5.89 -11.35 -3.99
N GLY A 179 -6.14 -11.81 -2.76
CA GLY A 179 -5.15 -11.79 -1.71
C GLY A 179 -3.89 -12.60 -2.06
N THR A 180 -4.06 -13.77 -2.68
CA THR A 180 -2.93 -14.61 -3.12
C THR A 180 -2.13 -13.94 -4.24
N LYS A 181 -2.81 -13.23 -5.15
CA LYS A 181 -2.15 -12.42 -6.19
C LYS A 181 -1.31 -11.30 -5.56
N LEU A 182 -1.89 -10.58 -4.61
CA LEU A 182 -1.24 -9.47 -3.90
C LEU A 182 0.03 -9.92 -3.15
N THR A 183 -0.07 -11.00 -2.39
CA THR A 183 1.08 -11.56 -1.64
C THR A 183 2.19 -12.10 -2.54
N LYS A 184 1.85 -12.70 -3.69
CA LYS A 184 2.85 -13.16 -4.67
C LYS A 184 3.55 -12.03 -5.40
N ALA A 185 2.88 -10.92 -5.67
CA ALA A 185 3.48 -9.79 -6.38
C ALA A 185 4.50 -9.02 -5.51
N HIS A 186 4.44 -9.18 -4.19
CA HIS A 186 5.29 -8.48 -3.23
C HIS A 186 6.53 -9.28 -2.79
N ASN A 187 6.51 -10.61 -2.97
CA ASN A 187 7.63 -11.52 -2.69
C ASN A 187 8.53 -11.72 -3.91
#